data_AF-A0A0Q9IJW6-F1
#
_entry.id   AF-A0A0Q9IJW6-F1
#
_cell.length_a   1.000
_cell.length_b   1.000
_cell.length_c   1.000
_cell.angle_alpha   90.00
_cell.angle_beta   90.00
_cell.angle_gamma   90.00
#
_symmetry.space_group_name_H-M   'P 1'
#
loop_
_entity.id
_entity.type
_entity.pdbx_description
1 polymer ?
#
loop_
_entity_poly.entity_id
_entity_poly.type
_entity_poly.pdbx_seq_one_letter_code
_entity_poly.pdbx_strand_id
1 'polypeptide(L)'
;MARWSDAMKLSDYKEYETYLLVPGVYEIGYIQRETFYPKYIGKAPVTLYQRIRTYGRDLGRSSHNRFIRELVEVNYHRLWFHVIRVSRPGRAALREALLMNRLSIGEGGLYEWNCRYEYAPLTEAGYVLGR
;
A
#
# COMPACT_ATOMS: atom_id res chain seq x y z
N MET A 1 -0.75 -20.09 2.41
CA MET A 1 0.30 -19.03 2.48
C MET A 1 -0.29 -17.73 1.95
N ALA A 2 0.02 -16.58 2.56
CA ALA A 2 -0.37 -15.28 2.02
C ALA A 2 0.52 -14.98 0.80
N ARG A 3 -0.10 -14.94 -0.39
CA ARG A 3 0.54 -14.66 -1.68
C ARG A 3 0.10 -13.28 -2.16
N TRP A 4 1.00 -12.56 -2.81
CA TRP A 4 0.63 -11.37 -3.59
C TRP A 4 -0.32 -11.76 -4.73
N SER A 5 -1.31 -10.92 -4.98
CA SER A 5 -2.08 -11.00 -6.22
C SER A 5 -1.20 -10.72 -7.42
N ASP A 6 -1.73 -10.97 -8.61
CA ASP A 6 -1.16 -10.37 -9.82
C ASP A 6 -1.26 -8.84 -9.72
N ALA A 7 -0.36 -8.15 -10.43
CA ALA A 7 -0.36 -6.71 -10.47
C ALA A 7 -1.51 -6.19 -11.33
N MET A 8 -2.28 -5.27 -10.76
CA MET A 8 -3.42 -4.60 -11.37
C MET A 8 -3.05 -3.14 -11.62
N LYS A 9 -3.50 -2.59 -12.73
CA LYS A 9 -3.22 -1.19 -13.05
C LYS A 9 -4.05 -0.29 -12.14
N LEU A 10 -3.42 0.74 -11.58
CA LEU A 10 -4.10 1.59 -10.60
C LEU A 10 -5.26 2.38 -11.22
N SER A 11 -5.18 2.73 -12.51
CA SER A 11 -6.27 3.37 -13.24
C SER A 11 -7.54 2.55 -13.32
N ASP A 12 -7.41 1.22 -13.23
CA ASP A 12 -8.48 0.28 -13.56
C ASP A 12 -9.06 -0.33 -12.27
N TYR A 13 -8.75 0.24 -11.10
CA TYR A 13 -9.09 -0.33 -9.78
C TYR A 13 -10.58 -0.66 -9.59
N LYS A 14 -11.48 0.07 -10.26
CA LYS A 14 -12.93 -0.13 -10.18
C LYS A 14 -13.36 -1.50 -10.71
N GLU A 15 -12.64 -2.03 -11.70
CA GLU A 15 -12.92 -3.36 -12.28
C GLU A 15 -12.69 -4.49 -11.26
N TYR A 16 -11.91 -4.21 -10.21
CA TYR A 16 -11.55 -5.17 -9.18
C TYR A 16 -12.34 -4.98 -7.87
N GLU A 17 -13.41 -4.18 -7.87
CA GLU A 17 -14.14 -3.80 -6.65
C GLU A 17 -14.48 -5.02 -5.78
N THR A 18 -15.20 -6.00 -6.31
CA THR A 18 -15.61 -7.21 -5.56
C THR A 18 -14.42 -7.98 -4.98
N TYR A 19 -13.30 -8.05 -5.72
CA TYR A 19 -12.08 -8.73 -5.26
C TYR A 19 -11.40 -8.00 -4.10
N LEU A 20 -11.56 -6.67 -4.04
CA LEU A 20 -10.93 -5.77 -3.08
C LEU A 20 -11.81 -5.46 -1.86
N LEU A 21 -13.05 -5.98 -1.77
CA LEU A 21 -13.94 -5.84 -0.62
C LEU A 21 -13.53 -6.73 0.58
N VAL A 22 -12.24 -6.77 0.89
CA VAL A 22 -11.65 -7.51 2.01
C VAL A 22 -10.50 -6.70 2.63
N PRO A 23 -10.19 -6.90 3.92
CA PRO A 23 -9.01 -6.29 4.52
C PRO A 23 -7.72 -6.89 3.95
N GLY A 24 -6.63 -6.14 4.03
CA GLY A 24 -5.36 -6.58 3.46
C GLY A 24 -4.21 -5.59 3.58
N VAL A 25 -3.13 -5.93 2.89
CA VAL A 25 -1.98 -5.06 2.64
C VAL A 25 -1.88 -4.87 1.13
N TYR A 26 -1.45 -3.70 0.69
CA TYR A 26 -1.24 -3.39 -0.71
C TYR A 26 0.11 -2.75 -0.92
N GLU A 27 0.71 -2.99 -2.08
CA GLU A 27 1.84 -2.20 -2.56
C GLU A 27 1.43 -1.43 -3.81
N ILE A 28 2.02 -0.26 -3.99
CA ILE A 28 1.93 0.57 -5.19
C ILE A 28 3.34 0.74 -5.74
N GLY A 29 3.47 0.61 -7.05
CA GLY A 29 4.76 0.64 -7.73
C GLY A 29 4.64 0.72 -9.24
N TYR A 30 5.77 0.45 -9.90
CA TYR A 30 5.88 0.41 -11.35
C TYR A 30 6.08 -1.02 -11.83
N ILE A 31 5.70 -1.31 -13.08
CA ILE A 31 6.14 -2.52 -13.76
C ILE A 31 7.16 -2.13 -14.82
N GLN A 32 8.31 -2.80 -14.80
CA GLN A 32 9.34 -2.67 -15.83
C GLN A 32 9.86 -4.07 -16.16
N ARG A 33 9.88 -4.44 -17.44
CA ARG A 33 10.36 -5.76 -17.91
C ARG A 33 9.72 -6.91 -17.10
N GLU A 34 8.39 -6.88 -16.98
CA GLU A 34 7.60 -7.91 -16.25
C GLU A 34 7.87 -8.01 -14.74
N THR A 35 8.71 -7.13 -14.19
CA THR A 35 9.04 -7.09 -12.77
C THR A 35 8.29 -5.94 -12.08
N PHE A 36 7.66 -6.25 -10.94
CA PHE A 36 7.02 -5.24 -10.09
C PHE A 36 8.05 -4.58 -9.17
N TYR A 37 8.18 -3.27 -9.27
CA TYR A 37 9.04 -2.42 -8.47
C TYR A 37 8.17 -1.63 -7.49
N PRO A 38 7.95 -2.14 -6.27
CA PRO A 38 7.20 -1.43 -5.25
C PRO A 38 7.92 -0.13 -4.87
N LYS A 39 7.11 0.86 -4.51
CA LYS A 39 7.56 2.16 -4.02
C LYS A 39 6.90 2.53 -2.71
N TYR A 40 5.67 2.05 -2.52
CA TYR A 40 4.85 2.30 -1.35
C TYR A 40 4.15 1.02 -0.90
N ILE A 41 4.07 0.80 0.41
CA ILE A 41 3.25 -0.22 1.05
C ILE A 41 2.26 0.41 2.02
N GLY A 42 1.05 -0.15 2.09
CA GLY A 42 0.03 0.32 3.01
C GLY A 42 -0.90 -0.80 3.52
N LYS A 43 -1.49 -0.58 4.70
CA LYS A 43 -2.55 -1.41 5.26
C LYS A 43 -3.96 -0.93 4.93
N ALA A 44 -4.86 -1.90 4.76
CA ALA A 44 -6.29 -1.71 4.60
C ALA A 44 -7.05 -2.52 5.66
N PRO A 45 -7.36 -1.93 6.83
CA PRO A 45 -7.98 -2.65 7.93
C PRO A 45 -9.46 -3.00 7.68
N VAL A 46 -10.16 -2.22 6.86
CA VAL A 46 -11.57 -2.44 6.52
C VAL A 46 -11.69 -3.12 5.15
N THR A 47 -11.40 -2.39 4.07
CA THR A 47 -11.32 -2.97 2.72
C THR A 47 -10.17 -2.36 1.93
N LEU A 48 -9.51 -3.19 1.12
CA LEU A 48 -8.51 -2.76 0.14
C LEU A 48 -9.14 -1.77 -0.85
N TYR A 49 -10.38 -2.01 -1.27
CA TYR A 49 -11.08 -1.15 -2.20
C TYR A 49 -11.16 0.29 -1.69
N GLN A 50 -11.61 0.50 -0.46
CA GLN A 50 -11.69 1.84 0.15
C GLN A 50 -10.33 2.55 0.16
N ARG A 51 -9.23 1.82 0.45
CA ARG A 51 -7.88 2.41 0.46
C ARG A 51 -7.39 2.74 -0.94
N ILE A 52 -7.45 1.79 -1.89
CA ILE A 52 -7.01 2.00 -3.27
C ILE A 52 -7.80 3.13 -3.94
N ARG A 53 -9.11 3.15 -3.70
CA ARG A 53 -10.01 4.20 -4.17
C ARG A 53 -9.56 5.61 -3.73
N THR A 54 -8.89 5.78 -2.58
CA THR A 54 -8.40 7.12 -2.13
C THR A 54 -7.31 7.72 -3.02
N TYR A 55 -6.71 6.91 -3.90
CA TYR A 55 -5.73 7.36 -4.88
C TYR A 55 -6.36 7.69 -6.25
N GLY A 56 -7.63 7.35 -6.45
CA GLY A 56 -8.36 7.68 -7.67
C GLY A 56 -8.69 9.17 -7.75
N ARG A 57 -8.66 9.73 -8.96
CA ARG A 57 -8.96 11.15 -9.24
C ARG A 57 -10.39 11.58 -8.91
N ASP A 58 -11.31 10.61 -8.83
CA ASP A 58 -12.75 10.88 -8.69
C ASP A 58 -13.17 11.30 -7.27
N LEU A 59 -12.24 11.32 -6.30
CA LEU A 59 -12.56 11.59 -4.91
C LEU A 59 -11.83 12.81 -4.41
N GLY A 60 -12.63 13.85 -4.16
CA GLY A 60 -12.23 15.00 -3.38
C GLY A 60 -11.40 14.60 -2.15
N ARG A 61 -10.30 15.35 -1.97
CA ARG A 61 -9.25 15.35 -0.94
C ARG A 61 -9.52 14.60 0.39
N SER A 62 -9.67 13.27 0.37
CA SER A 62 -9.98 12.47 1.58
C SER A 62 -8.92 11.42 1.95
N SER A 63 -7.72 11.48 1.36
CA SER A 63 -6.58 10.67 1.82
C SER A 63 -5.94 11.30 3.05
N HIS A 64 -5.61 10.49 4.06
CA HIS A 64 -4.93 10.95 5.28
C HIS A 64 -3.47 11.38 5.01
N ASN A 65 -2.91 11.04 3.85
CA ASN A 65 -1.53 11.35 3.49
C ASN A 65 -1.46 12.11 2.16
N ARG A 66 -1.42 13.44 2.27
CA ARG A 66 -1.34 14.36 1.14
C ARG A 66 -0.11 14.12 0.26
N PHE A 67 1.05 13.81 0.87
CA PHE A 67 2.31 13.62 0.16
C PHE A 67 2.27 12.40 -0.76
N ILE A 68 1.87 11.23 -0.23
CA ILE A 68 1.73 10.01 -1.04
C ILE A 68 0.67 10.20 -2.12
N ARG A 69 -0.44 10.87 -1.80
CA ARG A 69 -1.47 11.15 -2.80
C ARG A 69 -0.91 11.96 -3.97
N GLU A 70 -0.18 13.04 -3.71
CA GLU A 70 0.40 13.87 -4.79
C GLU A 70 1.37 13.07 -5.66
N LEU A 71 2.23 12.24 -5.07
CA LEU A 71 3.14 11.36 -5.82
C LEU A 71 2.38 10.34 -6.69
N VAL A 72 1.35 9.72 -6.12
CA VAL A 72 0.53 8.72 -6.80
C VAL A 72 -0.34 9.36 -7.89
N GLU A 73 -0.93 10.53 -7.65
CA GLU A 73 -1.83 11.24 -8.55
C GLU A 73 -1.11 11.71 -9.84
N VAL A 74 0.12 12.20 -9.71
CA VAL A 74 0.97 12.58 -10.84
C VAL A 74 1.31 11.37 -11.71
N ASN A 75 1.52 10.22 -11.08
CA ASN A 75 1.94 8.98 -11.75
C ASN A 75 0.80 8.00 -12.03
N TYR A 76 -0.45 8.35 -11.73
CA TYR A 76 -1.58 7.42 -11.57
C TYR A 76 -1.75 6.43 -12.73
N HIS A 77 -1.62 6.91 -13.96
CA HIS A 77 -1.76 6.12 -15.19
C HIS A 77 -0.60 5.12 -15.45
N ARG A 78 0.53 5.29 -14.78
CA ARG A 78 1.74 4.46 -14.90
C ARG A 78 1.92 3.50 -13.72
N LEU A 79 1.13 3.68 -12.66
CA LEU A 79 1.25 2.92 -11.45
C LEU A 79 0.40 1.66 -11.49
N TRP A 80 0.92 0.66 -10.80
CA TRP A 80 0.31 -0.63 -10.60
C TRP A 80 0.22 -0.88 -9.10
N PHE A 81 -0.69 -1.77 -8.72
CA PHE A 81 -0.84 -2.22 -7.36
C PHE A 81 -1.08 -3.72 -7.32
N HIS A 82 -0.71 -4.34 -6.22
CA HIS A 82 -1.05 -5.73 -5.91
C HIS A 82 -1.27 -5.85 -4.42
N VAL A 83 -1.97 -6.90 -4.02
CA VAL A 83 -2.51 -7.00 -2.67
C VAL A 83 -2.27 -8.36 -2.04
N ILE A 84 -2.09 -8.37 -0.72
CA ILE A 84 -2.27 -9.54 0.12
C ILE A 84 -3.57 -9.36 0.87
N ARG A 85 -4.55 -10.21 0.57
CA ARG A 85 -5.80 -10.27 1.33
C ARG A 85 -5.55 -10.98 2.66
N VAL A 86 -6.13 -10.46 3.75
CA VAL A 86 -6.10 -11.11 5.06
C VAL A 86 -7.50 -11.52 5.48
N SER A 87 -7.60 -12.60 6.24
CA SER A 87 -8.89 -13.12 6.72
C SER A 87 -9.45 -12.37 7.95
N ARG A 88 -8.63 -11.55 8.62
CA ARG A 88 -9.03 -10.78 9.81
C ARG A 88 -8.47 -9.35 9.74
N PRO A 89 -9.28 -8.31 9.99
CA PRO A 89 -8.87 -6.90 9.98
C PRO A 89 -7.54 -6.60 10.70
N GLY A 90 -7.38 -7.09 11.93
CA GLY A 90 -6.19 -6.83 12.76
C GLY A 90 -4.89 -7.42 12.22
N ARG A 91 -4.94 -8.35 11.25
CA ARG A 91 -3.72 -8.93 10.65
C ARG A 91 -3.10 -8.06 9.57
N ALA A 92 -3.81 -7.06 9.05
CA ALA A 92 -3.28 -6.17 8.03
C ALA A 92 -2.10 -5.33 8.57
N ALA A 93 -2.25 -4.74 9.75
CA ALA A 93 -1.20 -3.93 10.38
C ALA A 93 0.06 -4.75 10.71
N LEU A 94 -0.12 -5.92 11.32
CA LEU A 94 0.98 -6.83 11.61
C LEU A 94 1.71 -7.24 10.32
N ARG A 95 0.97 -7.56 9.26
CA ARG A 95 1.55 -7.99 7.99
C ARG A 95 2.33 -6.88 7.29
N GLU A 96 1.80 -5.65 7.31
CA GLU A 96 2.48 -4.46 6.82
C GLU A 96 3.80 -4.23 7.58
N ALA A 97 3.76 -4.22 8.92
CA ALA A 97 4.95 -4.03 9.76
C ALA A 97 6.04 -5.08 9.50
N LEU A 98 5.66 -6.35 9.34
CA LEU A 98 6.61 -7.42 9.03
C LEU A 98 7.26 -7.25 7.64
N LEU A 99 6.51 -6.77 6.64
CA LEU A 99 7.02 -6.53 5.30
C LEU A 99 7.96 -5.32 5.27
N MET A 100 7.56 -4.24 5.93
CA MET A 100 8.38 -3.04 6.16
C MET A 100 9.73 -3.38 6.79
N ASN A 101 9.73 -4.16 7.88
CA ASN A 101 10.96 -4.59 8.54
C ASN A 101 11.84 -5.49 7.64
N ARG A 102 11.23 -6.37 6.85
CA ARG A 102 11.97 -7.30 5.99
C ARG A 102 12.62 -6.63 4.79
N LEU A 103 11.95 -5.63 4.22
CA LEU A 103 12.30 -5.07 2.90
C LEU A 103 12.83 -3.63 2.98
N SER A 104 12.87 -3.09 4.20
CA SER A 104 13.39 -1.77 4.56
C SER A 104 12.64 -0.59 3.91
N ILE A 105 12.68 0.54 4.60
CA ILE A 105 12.17 1.81 4.11
C ILE A 105 13.32 2.80 3.94
N GLY A 106 13.17 3.69 2.96
CA GLY A 106 14.07 4.82 2.74
C GLY A 106 15.04 4.64 1.61
N GLU A 107 16.12 5.44 1.63
CA GLU A 107 17.12 5.45 0.57
C GLU A 107 17.82 4.08 0.50
N GLY A 108 17.69 3.40 -0.63
CA GLY A 108 18.17 2.03 -0.82
C GLY A 108 17.23 0.92 -0.29
N GLY A 109 16.13 1.27 0.38
CA GLY A 109 15.07 0.34 0.79
C GLY A 109 14.00 0.14 -0.28
N LEU A 110 13.22 -0.93 -0.15
CA LEU A 110 12.20 -1.27 -1.14
C LEU A 110 11.04 -0.26 -1.17
N TYR A 111 10.71 0.35 -0.04
CA TYR A 111 9.57 1.25 0.10
C TYR A 111 9.99 2.71 0.26
N GLU A 112 10.71 3.25 -0.73
CA GLU A 112 11.27 4.61 -0.67
C GLU A 112 10.23 5.71 -0.38
N TRP A 113 8.96 5.55 -0.78
CA TRP A 113 7.91 6.55 -0.53
C TRP A 113 7.39 6.52 0.91
N ASN A 114 7.53 5.39 1.62
CA ASN A 114 7.16 5.29 3.04
C ASN A 114 8.09 6.10 3.96
N CYS A 115 9.26 6.52 3.46
CA CYS A 115 10.34 7.13 4.25
C CYS A 115 9.99 8.44 4.98
N ARG A 116 9.00 9.20 4.49
CA ARG A 116 8.52 10.42 5.19
C ARG A 116 7.52 10.13 6.32
N TYR A 117 7.12 8.88 6.55
CA TYR A 117 6.02 8.53 7.46
C TYR A 117 6.43 7.72 8.71
N GLU A 118 7.72 7.44 8.87
CA GLU A 118 8.16 6.34 9.73
C GLU A 118 8.41 6.75 11.17
N TYR A 119 7.43 6.51 12.04
CA TYR A 119 7.63 5.82 13.33
C TYR A 119 6.29 5.28 13.85
N ALA A 120 5.17 5.97 13.60
CA ALA A 120 3.88 5.65 14.22
C ALA A 120 3.41 4.19 14.03
N PRO A 121 3.38 3.58 12.83
CA PRO A 121 2.90 2.21 12.66
C PRO A 121 3.82 1.14 13.28
N LEU A 122 5.12 1.39 13.31
CA LEU A 122 6.13 0.50 13.91
C LEU A 122 6.10 0.59 15.45
N THR A 123 5.86 1.80 15.98
CA THR A 123 5.64 2.05 17.41
C THR A 123 4.29 1.46 17.88
N GLU A 124 3.20 1.67 17.13
CA GLU A 124 1.87 1.09 17.40
C GLU A 124 1.89 -0.45 17.39
N ALA A 125 2.74 -1.05 16.56
CA ALA A 125 2.92 -2.50 16.49
C ALA A 125 4.01 -3.04 17.45
N GLY A 126 4.66 -2.18 18.24
CA GLY A 126 5.63 -2.55 19.27
C GLY A 126 7.00 -3.01 18.75
N TYR A 127 7.32 -2.76 17.48
CA TYR A 127 8.58 -3.19 16.86
C TYR A 127 9.72 -2.18 17.01
N VAL A 128 9.40 -0.95 17.40
CA VAL A 128 10.37 0.12 17.67
C VAL A 128 9.95 0.82 18.95
N LEU A 129 10.88 0.99 19.90
CA LEU A 129 10.63 1.80 21.09
C LEU A 129 10.46 3.26 20.65
N GLY A 130 9.31 3.86 20.97
CA GLY A 130 9.07 5.27 20.73
C GLY A 130 10.19 6.10 21.38
N ARG A 131 10.74 7.05 20.62
CA ARG A 131 11.63 8.08 21.18
C ARG A 131 10.82 9.05 22.01
#